data_AF-F8AJA6-F1
#
_entry.id   AF-F8AJA6-F1
#
_cell.length_a   1.000
_cell.length_b   1.000
_cell.length_c   1.000
_cell.angle_alpha   90.00
_cell.angle_beta   90.00
_cell.angle_gamma   90.00
#
_symmetry.space_group_name_H-M   'P 1'
#
loop_
_entity.id
_entity.type
_entity.pdbx_description
1 polymer ?
#
loop_
_entity_poly.entity_id
_entity_poly.type
_entity_poly.pdbx_seq_one_letter_code
_entity_poly.pdbx_strand_id
1 'polypeptide(L)' 'MALDVEKDNEIAIAVYKKLGYSIEREHGVELEGKTYRFYRMVKSIIHNK' A
#
# COMPACT_ATOMS: atom_id res chain seq x y z
N MET A 1 -3.27 -10.79 -2.30
CA MET A 1 -2.19 -10.01 -2.94
C MET A 1 -1.83 -8.84 -2.06
N ALA A 2 -0.58 -8.37 -2.10
CA ALA A 2 -0.14 -7.21 -1.34
C ALA A 2 0.85 -6.36 -2.15
N LEU A 3 0.88 -5.06 -1.87
CA LEU A 3 1.78 -4.08 -2.46
C LEU A 3 2.09 -2.98 -1.45
N ASP A 4 3.15 -2.23 -1.68
CA ASP A 4 3.53 -1.07 -0.86
C ASP A 4 3.40 0.20 -1.70
N VAL A 5 2.79 1.24 -1.13
CA VAL A 5 2.55 2.55 -1.78
C VAL A 5 3.15 3.64 -0.92
N GLU A 6 3.88 4.58 -1.51
CA GLU A 6 4.33 5.77 -0.78
C GLU A 6 3.16 6.46 -0.10
N LYS A 7 3.33 6.79 1.19
CA LYS A 7 2.28 7.32 2.05
C LYS A 7 1.67 8.62 1.50
N ASP A 8 2.51 9.43 0.86
CA ASP A 8 2.13 10.75 0.33
C ASP A 8 1.57 10.65 -1.11
N ASN A 9 1.53 9.46 -1.72
CA ASN A 9 0.95 9.25 -3.05
C ASN A 9 -0.56 8.97 -2.96
N GLU A 10 -1.32 10.01 -2.62
CA GLU A 10 -2.78 9.94 -2.41
C GLU A 10 -3.54 9.40 -3.63
N ILE A 11 -3.08 9.72 -4.84
CA ILE A 11 -3.68 9.26 -6.10
C ILE A 11 -3.59 7.73 -6.20
N ALA A 12 -2.40 7.15 -6.00
CA ALA A 12 -2.22 5.71 -6.04
C ALA A 12 -3.06 5.02 -4.95
N ILE A 13 -3.07 5.56 -3.73
CA ILE A 13 -3.87 5.03 -2.62
C ILE A 13 -5.37 5.00 -3.00
N ALA A 14 -5.90 6.07 -3.59
CA ALA A 14 -7.28 6.13 -4.02
C ALA A 14 -7.61 5.10 -5.12
N VAL A 15 -6.71 4.90 -6.09
CA VAL A 15 -6.84 3.88 -7.13
C VAL A 15 -6.88 2.48 -6.51
N TYR A 16 -5.96 2.15 -5.61
CA TYR A 16 -5.92 0.81 -5.00
C TYR A 16 -7.13 0.54 -4.10
N LYS A 17 -7.63 1.54 -3.37
CA LYS A 17 -8.90 1.42 -2.62
C LYS A 17 -10.06 1.06 -3.55
N LYS A 18 -10.20 1.74 -4.70
CA LYS A 18 -11.23 1.42 -5.72
C LYS A 18 -11.08 0.00 -6.28
N LEU A 19 -9.85 -0.50 -6.38
CA LEU A 19 -9.56 -1.87 -6.81
C LEU A 19 -9.80 -2.92 -5.71
N GLY A 20 -10.27 -2.51 -4.52
CA GLY A 20 -10.60 -3.41 -3.42
C GLY A 20 -9.43 -3.75 -2.50
N TYR A 21 -8.36 -2.95 -2.53
CA TYR A 21 -7.29 -3.06 -1.54
C TYR A 21 -7.63 -2.25 -0.28
N SER A 22 -7.22 -2.74 0.88
CA SER A 22 -7.26 -2.03 2.16
C SER A 22 -5.85 -1.79 2.69
N ILE A 23 -5.68 -0.76 3.52
CA ILE A 23 -4.42 -0.52 4.24
C ILE A 23 -4.33 -1.55 5.37
N GLU A 24 -3.23 -2.28 5.42
CA GLU A 24 -2.91 -3.22 6.50
C GLU A 24 -2.05 -2.55 7.58
N ARG A 25 -0.96 -1.89 7.18
CA ARG A 25 -0.02 -1.23 8.09
C ARG A 25 0.77 -0.11 7.41
N GLU A 26 1.33 0.78 8.22
CA GLU A 26 2.36 1.75 7.81
C GLU A 26 3.74 1.21 8.15
N HIS A 27 4.73 1.50 7.32
CA HIS A 27 6.15 1.26 7.63
C HIS A 27 7.03 2.31 6.94
N GLY A 28 8.30 2.38 7.34
CA GLY A 28 9.26 3.28 6.73
C GLY A 28 10.61 2.61 6.50
N VAL A 29 11.35 3.13 5.53
CA VAL A 29 12.71 2.71 5.17
C VAL A 29 13.60 3.93 5.22
N GLU A 30 14.75 3.82 5.87
CA GLU A 30 15.79 4.84 5.84
C GLU A 30 16.80 4.50 4.75
N LEU A 31 17.03 5.45 3.84
CA LEU A 31 18.00 5.32 2.75
C LEU A 31 18.69 6.67 2.56
N GLU A 32 20.02 6.67 2.65
CA GLU A 32 20.86 7.87 2.46
C GLU A 32 20.43 9.06 3.35
N GLY A 33 20.09 8.77 4.62
CA GLY A 33 19.66 9.80 5.59
C GLY A 33 18.27 10.38 5.33
N LYS A 34 17.49 9.79 4.41
CA LYS A 34 16.08 10.14 4.18
C LYS A 34 15.17 9.00 4.61
N THR A 35 14.07 9.34 5.27
CA THR A 35 13.01 8.39 5.62
C THR A 35 11.92 8.40 4.56
N TYR A 36 11.69 7.25 3.94
CA TYR A 36 10.56 7.01 3.04
C TYR A 36 9.47 6.26 3.79
N ARG A 37 8.21 6.69 3.65
CA ARG A 37 7.06 6.09 4.35
C ARG A 37 6.11 5.45 3.36
N PHE A 38 5.61 4.27 3.70
CA PHE A 38 4.77 3.46 2.83
C PHE A 38 3.59 2.87 3.59
N TYR A 39 2.46 2.72 2.89
CA TYR A 39 1.37 1.85 3.29
C TYR A 39 1.50 0.49 2.63
N ARG A 40 1.47 -0.57 3.44
CA ARG A 40 1.20 -1.93 2.97
C ARG A 40 -0.29 -2.04 2.67
N MET A 41 -0.65 -2.24 1.42
CA MET A 41 -2.02 -2.43 0.99
C MET A 41 -2.26 -3.88 0.55
N VAL A 42 -3.37 -4.47 1.00
CA VAL A 42 -3.71 -5.88 0.78
C VAL A 42 -5.06 -6.03 0.11
N LYS A 43 -5.20 -7.05 -0.74
CA LYS A 43 -6.48 -7.45 -1.35
C LYS A 43 -6.63 -8.96 -1.23
N SER A 44 -7.75 -9.41 -0.67
CA SER A 44 -8.12 -10.82 -0.62
C SER A 44 -8.32 -11.36 -2.03
N ILE A 45 -7.68 -12.49 -2.34
CA ILE A 45 -7.96 -13.23 -3.56
C ILE A 45 -8.99 -14.29 -3.17
N ILE A 46 -10.28 -13.99 -3.31
CA ILE A 46 -11.29 -15.03 -3.22
C ILE A 46 -11.26 -15.74 -4.58
N HIS A 47 -10.68 -16.94 -4.64
CA HIS A 47 -10.88 -17.83 -5.78
C HIS A 47 -12.33 -18.31 -5.72
N ASN A 48 -13.19 -17.79 -6.59
CA ASN A 48 -14.46 -18.45 -6.87
C ASN A 48 -14.12 -19.79 -7.54
N LYS A 49 -14.38 -20.88 -6.82
CA LYS A 49 -14.35 -22.24 -7.38
C LYS A 49 -15.49 -22.43 -8.36
#